data_AF-A0A2N5PI02-F1
#
_entry.id   AF-A0A2N5PI02-F1
#
_cell.length_a   1.000
_cell.length_b   1.000
_cell.length_c   1.000
_cell.angle_alpha   90.00
_cell.angle_beta   90.00
_cell.angle_gamma   90.00
#
_symmetry.space_group_name_H-M   'P 1'
#
loop_
_entity.id
_entity.type
_entity.pdbx_description
1 polymer ?
#
loop_
_entity_poly.entity_id
_entity_poly.type
_entity_poly.pdbx_seq_one_letter_code
_entity_poly.pdbx_strand_id
1 'polypeptide(L)'
;MKKFNWNEFKNKDNKIAVHCKTEEEAKDFCKRMHEHGMKWRGGESYLECTEYGKHLSETCYTGYGEFASYDFYKEREYKILEWSDYMDKEFTKADLEDGMVVEQRDGNMYLVLAGKTVRKGGYNRIDGYTDDLKWEGYTGGDIVKVYRITPESLRRIEDVFIKSNLELIWERKEPKKMTVEEMRQKLEELTGEEIEVTA
;
A
#
# COMPACT_ATOMS: atom_id res chain seq x y z
N MET A 1 3.94 2.96 -4.33
CA MET A 1 2.97 1.99 -4.87
C MET A 1 2.86 2.13 -6.37
N LYS A 2 2.87 1.01 -7.12
CA LYS A 2 2.69 1.01 -8.58
C LYS A 2 1.21 1.01 -8.93
N LYS A 3 0.85 1.56 -10.09
CA LYS A 3 -0.52 1.45 -10.63
C LYS A 3 -0.69 0.06 -11.26
N PHE A 4 -1.70 -0.70 -10.83
CA PHE A 4 -2.00 -2.01 -11.43
C PHE A 4 -2.75 -1.86 -12.75
N ASN A 5 -2.31 -2.57 -13.79
CA ASN A 5 -2.92 -2.51 -15.11
C ASN A 5 -3.96 -3.62 -15.30
N TRP A 6 -5.21 -3.34 -14.90
CA TRP A 6 -6.32 -4.29 -15.00
C TRP A 6 -6.62 -4.75 -16.43
N ASN A 7 -6.44 -3.90 -17.43
CA ASN A 7 -6.69 -4.26 -18.83
C ASN A 7 -5.66 -5.28 -19.33
N GLU A 8 -4.38 -5.09 -18.96
CA GLU A 8 -3.31 -6.03 -19.28
C GLU A 8 -3.52 -7.37 -18.54
N PHE A 9 -3.89 -7.32 -17.26
CA PHE A 9 -4.15 -8.53 -16.46
C PHE A 9 -5.35 -9.35 -16.95
N LYS A 10 -6.41 -8.69 -17.43
CA LYS A 10 -7.63 -9.35 -17.96
C LYS A 10 -7.44 -9.93 -19.36
N ASN A 11 -6.42 -9.49 -20.09
CA ASN A 11 -6.21 -9.93 -21.46
C ASN A 11 -5.80 -11.41 -21.47
N LYS A 12 -6.56 -12.23 -22.21
CA LYS A 12 -6.38 -13.67 -22.31
C LYS A 12 -5.10 -14.10 -23.02
N ASP A 13 -4.41 -13.20 -23.70
CA ASP A 13 -3.13 -13.50 -24.35
C ASP A 13 -1.94 -13.17 -23.42
N ASN A 14 -2.20 -12.45 -22.33
CA ASN A 14 -1.18 -12.05 -21.37
C ASN A 14 -1.08 -13.11 -20.28
N LYS A 15 0.00 -13.90 -20.28
CA LYS A 15 0.34 -14.84 -19.21
C LYS A 15 0.79 -14.10 -17.94
N ILE A 16 -0.16 -13.52 -17.20
CA ILE A 16 0.12 -12.80 -15.95
C ILE A 16 -0.50 -13.54 -14.78
N ALA A 17 0.30 -13.73 -13.74
CA ALA A 17 -0.14 -14.22 -12.45
C ALA A 17 0.21 -13.18 -11.37
N VAL A 18 -0.67 -13.00 -10.39
CA VAL A 18 -0.47 -12.11 -9.25
C VAL A 18 -0.26 -12.96 -8.02
N HIS A 19 0.91 -12.84 -7.43
CA HIS A 19 1.33 -13.55 -6.23
C HIS A 19 0.88 -12.80 -4.98
N CYS A 20 0.30 -13.53 -4.02
CA CYS A 20 -0.09 -13.02 -2.72
C CYS A 20 0.60 -13.86 -1.64
N LYS A 21 1.48 -13.22 -0.85
CA LYS A 21 2.28 -13.88 0.20
C LYS A 21 1.48 -14.07 1.48
N THR A 22 0.46 -13.25 1.69
CA THR A 22 -0.35 -13.24 2.91
C THR A 22 -1.84 -13.42 2.59
N GLU A 23 -2.60 -13.89 3.57
CA GLU A 23 -4.06 -13.99 3.43
C GLU A 23 -4.71 -12.60 3.27
N GLU A 24 -4.11 -11.55 3.84
CA GLU A 24 -4.54 -10.16 3.68
C GLU A 24 -4.38 -9.68 2.23
N GLU A 25 -3.22 -9.95 1.61
CA GLU A 25 -2.98 -9.67 0.20
C GLU A 25 -3.98 -10.43 -0.68
N ALA A 26 -4.22 -11.71 -0.41
CA ALA A 26 -5.18 -12.52 -1.15
C ALA A 26 -6.62 -12.00 -1.04
N LYS A 27 -7.05 -11.60 0.17
CA LYS A 27 -8.37 -11.01 0.42
C LYS A 27 -8.53 -9.68 -0.32
N ASP A 28 -7.54 -8.80 -0.24
CA ASP A 28 -7.57 -7.52 -0.95
C ASP A 28 -7.60 -7.74 -2.47
N PHE A 29 -6.72 -8.59 -2.99
CA PHE A 29 -6.68 -8.86 -4.44
C PHE A 29 -7.98 -9.47 -4.97
N CYS A 30 -8.53 -10.47 -4.26
CA CYS A 30 -9.82 -11.09 -4.58
C CYS A 30 -10.96 -10.06 -4.59
N LYS A 31 -11.01 -9.18 -3.59
CA LYS A 31 -11.97 -8.06 -3.54
C LYS A 31 -11.79 -7.13 -4.74
N ARG A 32 -10.56 -6.76 -5.09
CA ARG A 32 -10.29 -5.91 -6.27
C ARG A 32 -10.70 -6.58 -7.58
N MET A 33 -10.45 -7.88 -7.76
CA MET A 33 -10.93 -8.64 -8.91
C MET A 33 -12.46 -8.60 -9.01
N HIS A 34 -13.17 -8.78 -7.89
CA HIS A 34 -14.63 -8.66 -7.83
C HIS A 34 -15.13 -7.25 -8.20
N GLU A 35 -14.53 -6.18 -7.65
CA GLU A 35 -14.85 -4.78 -8.01
C GLU A 35 -14.69 -4.51 -9.51
N HIS A 36 -13.77 -5.22 -10.17
CA HIS A 36 -13.54 -5.16 -11.61
C HIS A 36 -14.44 -6.11 -12.42
N GLY A 37 -15.49 -6.68 -11.81
CA GLY A 37 -16.50 -7.53 -12.45
C GLY A 37 -16.01 -8.94 -12.79
N MET A 38 -14.88 -9.37 -12.22
CA MET A 38 -14.30 -10.69 -12.48
C MET A 38 -14.92 -11.72 -11.53
N LYS A 39 -14.87 -13.00 -11.92
CA LYS A 39 -15.34 -14.14 -11.14
C LYS A 39 -14.38 -15.31 -11.25
N TRP A 40 -14.48 -16.27 -10.35
CA TRP A 40 -13.83 -17.57 -10.51
C TRP A 40 -14.30 -18.24 -11.81
N ARG A 41 -13.50 -19.15 -12.37
CA ARG A 41 -13.87 -19.90 -13.59
C ARG A 41 -15.20 -20.65 -13.46
N GLY A 42 -15.56 -21.07 -12.25
CA GLY A 42 -16.84 -21.69 -11.92
C GLY A 42 -18.04 -20.72 -11.85
N GLY A 43 -17.82 -19.41 -11.96
CA GLY A 43 -18.84 -18.38 -11.84
C GLY A 43 -19.10 -17.87 -10.42
N GLU A 44 -18.43 -18.45 -9.42
CA GLU A 44 -18.49 -18.06 -8.01
C GLU A 44 -17.82 -16.70 -7.77
N SER A 45 -18.24 -16.04 -6.69
CA SER A 45 -17.70 -14.74 -6.29
C SER A 45 -16.37 -14.90 -5.54
N TYR A 46 -15.41 -14.03 -5.83
CA TYR A 46 -14.15 -13.93 -5.06
C TYR A 46 -14.34 -13.55 -3.58
N LEU A 47 -15.52 -13.01 -3.22
CA LEU A 47 -15.82 -12.61 -1.84
C LEU A 47 -16.18 -13.79 -0.92
N GLU A 48 -16.56 -14.93 -1.49
CA GLU A 48 -16.97 -16.12 -0.73
C GLU A 48 -15.77 -16.98 -0.32
N CYS A 49 -14.80 -17.14 -1.23
CA CYS A 49 -13.59 -17.89 -0.99
C CYS A 49 -12.42 -17.31 -1.81
N THR A 50 -11.28 -17.09 -1.15
CA THR A 50 -10.04 -16.61 -1.79
C THR A 50 -9.14 -17.74 -2.28
N GLU A 51 -9.44 -18.98 -1.90
CA GLU A 51 -8.63 -20.17 -2.23
C GLU A 51 -7.17 -20.14 -1.72
N TYR A 52 -6.80 -19.12 -0.94
CA TYR A 52 -5.46 -18.92 -0.39
C TYR A 52 -4.97 -20.11 0.45
N GLY A 53 -5.88 -20.75 1.20
CA GLY A 53 -5.54 -21.88 2.08
C GLY A 53 -4.95 -23.11 1.36
N LYS A 54 -5.06 -23.20 0.02
CA LYS A 54 -4.54 -24.33 -0.77
C LYS A 54 -3.03 -24.27 -1.02
N HIS A 55 -2.48 -23.07 -1.16
CA HIS A 55 -1.04 -22.86 -1.43
C HIS A 55 -0.37 -21.88 -0.46
N LEU A 56 -1.14 -21.25 0.44
CA LEU A 56 -0.67 -20.30 1.44
C LEU A 56 0.19 -19.20 0.80
N SER A 57 1.39 -18.95 1.34
CA SER A 57 2.31 -17.92 0.86
C SER A 57 2.79 -18.09 -0.57
N GLU A 58 2.52 -19.23 -1.21
CA GLU A 58 2.86 -19.51 -2.61
C GLU A 58 1.65 -19.29 -3.55
N THR A 59 0.55 -18.69 -3.07
CA THR A 59 -0.67 -18.59 -3.88
C THR A 59 -0.56 -17.50 -4.93
N CYS A 60 -0.81 -17.87 -6.18
CA CYS A 60 -0.90 -16.98 -7.33
C CYS A 60 -2.29 -17.03 -7.97
N TYR A 61 -2.75 -15.89 -8.47
CA TYR A 61 -4.06 -15.68 -9.09
C TYR A 61 -3.93 -15.16 -10.51
N THR A 62 -4.84 -15.54 -11.41
CA THR A 62 -4.82 -15.12 -12.81
C THR A 62 -6.11 -14.42 -13.23
N GLY A 63 -6.03 -13.67 -14.34
CA GLY A 63 -7.18 -12.96 -14.89
C GLY A 63 -8.31 -13.84 -15.41
N TYR A 64 -8.09 -15.16 -15.50
CA TYR A 64 -9.07 -16.16 -15.94
C TYR A 64 -9.93 -16.70 -14.81
N GLY A 65 -9.70 -16.25 -13.57
CA GLY A 65 -10.33 -16.84 -12.39
C GLY A 65 -9.81 -18.24 -12.09
N GLU A 66 -8.48 -18.37 -12.14
CA GLU A 66 -7.75 -19.55 -11.71
C GLU A 66 -6.70 -19.14 -10.68
N PHE A 67 -6.37 -20.07 -9.80
CA PHE A 67 -5.30 -19.94 -8.82
C PHE A 67 -4.44 -21.22 -8.84
N ALA A 68 -3.16 -21.09 -8.51
CA ALA A 68 -2.23 -22.20 -8.37
C ALA A 68 -1.01 -21.74 -7.56
N SER A 69 -0.04 -22.63 -7.35
CA SER A 69 1.23 -22.28 -6.70
C SER A 69 2.10 -21.37 -7.57
N TYR A 70 2.99 -20.62 -6.92
CA TYR A 70 4.00 -19.78 -7.55
C TYR A 70 4.82 -20.57 -8.57
N ASP A 71 5.36 -21.72 -8.16
CA ASP A 71 6.17 -22.58 -9.00
C ASP A 71 5.43 -23.05 -10.26
N PHE A 72 4.13 -23.38 -10.15
CA PHE A 72 3.33 -23.81 -11.29
C PHE A 72 3.29 -22.77 -12.41
N TYR A 73 3.10 -21.50 -12.05
CA TYR A 73 3.06 -20.39 -13.01
C TYR A 73 4.45 -19.99 -13.48
N LYS A 74 5.45 -20.06 -12.60
CA LYS A 74 6.85 -19.82 -12.93
C LYS A 74 7.35 -20.79 -14.00
N GLU A 75 7.09 -22.09 -13.83
CA GLU A 75 7.44 -23.14 -14.80
C GLU A 75 6.74 -22.97 -16.15
N ARG A 76 5.59 -22.29 -16.17
CA ARG A 76 4.80 -22.00 -17.39
C ARG A 76 5.10 -20.64 -18.01
N GLU A 77 6.15 -19.99 -17.52
CA GLU A 77 6.67 -18.71 -18.00
C GLU A 77 5.63 -17.58 -17.89
N TYR A 78 4.82 -17.59 -16.83
CA TYR A 78 3.97 -16.45 -16.50
C TYR A 78 4.82 -15.30 -15.96
N LYS A 79 4.44 -14.07 -16.33
CA LYS A 79 4.91 -12.87 -15.66
C LYS A 79 4.24 -12.80 -14.29
N ILE A 80 5.00 -13.09 -13.24
CA ILE A 80 4.51 -13.03 -11.86
C ILE A 80 4.69 -11.61 -11.31
N LEU A 81 3.59 -11.02 -10.85
CA LEU A 81 3.54 -9.72 -10.21
C LEU A 81 3.28 -9.92 -8.72
N GLU A 82 3.99 -9.21 -7.86
CA GLU A 82 3.76 -9.26 -6.41
C GLU A 82 2.64 -8.31 -6.02
N TRP A 83 1.54 -8.79 -5.41
CA TRP A 83 0.40 -7.92 -5.08
C TRP A 83 0.78 -6.80 -4.11
N SER A 84 1.75 -7.05 -3.22
CA SER A 84 2.32 -6.05 -2.30
C SER A 84 2.83 -4.78 -3.01
N ASP A 85 3.23 -4.86 -4.28
CA ASP A 85 3.68 -3.68 -5.05
C ASP A 85 2.52 -2.72 -5.42
N TYR A 86 1.29 -3.23 -5.38
CA TYR A 86 0.06 -2.59 -5.87
C TYR A 86 -1.01 -2.40 -4.80
N MET A 87 -0.92 -3.15 -3.70
CA MET A 87 -1.85 -3.04 -2.58
C MET A 87 -1.61 -1.72 -1.83
N ASP A 88 -2.66 -0.91 -1.74
CA ASP A 88 -2.72 0.18 -0.77
C ASP A 88 -2.98 -0.46 0.59
N LYS A 89 -1.91 -0.97 1.23
CA LYS A 89 -2.02 -1.40 2.62
C LYS A 89 -2.30 -0.16 3.46
N GLU A 90 -3.44 -0.14 4.15
CA GLU A 90 -3.64 0.82 5.24
C GLU A 90 -2.54 0.55 6.27
N PHE A 91 -1.61 1.49 6.39
CA PHE A 91 -0.53 1.39 7.35
C PHE A 91 -1.02 2.05 8.63
N THR A 92 -1.15 1.24 9.66
CA THR A 92 -1.69 1.66 10.94
C THR A 92 -0.60 1.77 12.00
N LYS A 93 -0.94 2.30 13.18
CA LYS A 93 0.01 2.29 14.31
C LYS A 93 0.46 0.88 14.73
N ALA A 94 -0.34 -0.15 14.45
CA ALA A 94 0.00 -1.53 14.77
C ALA A 94 1.07 -2.11 13.83
N ASP A 95 1.26 -1.52 12.64
CA ASP A 95 2.29 -1.91 11.69
C ASP A 95 3.67 -1.29 12.01
N LEU A 96 3.77 -0.44 13.04
CA LEU A 96 5.04 0.11 13.51
C LEU A 96 5.82 -0.94 14.31
N GLU A 97 6.97 -1.35 13.78
CA GLU A 97 7.86 -2.33 14.41
C GLU A 97 9.21 -1.73 14.79
N ASP A 98 9.83 -2.32 15.81
CA ASP A 98 11.18 -1.94 16.24
C ASP A 98 12.17 -1.99 15.07
N GLY A 99 12.97 -0.93 14.93
CA GLY A 99 13.92 -0.78 13.82
C GLY A 99 13.35 -0.04 12.59
N MET A 100 12.06 0.28 12.55
CA MET A 100 11.52 1.22 11.57
C MET A 100 11.90 2.67 11.90
N VAL A 101 11.95 3.54 10.90
CA VAL A 101 12.14 4.98 11.08
C VAL A 101 10.90 5.72 10.56
N VAL A 102 10.35 6.63 11.34
CA VAL A 102 9.19 7.45 10.97
C VAL A 102 9.61 8.89 10.73
N GLU A 103 9.05 9.54 9.71
CA GLU A 103 9.18 10.99 9.48
C GLU A 103 7.83 11.64 9.78
N GLN A 104 7.87 12.64 10.66
CA GLN A 104 6.71 13.45 11.03
C GLN A 104 6.49 14.57 10.01
N ARG A 105 5.29 15.17 10.04
CA ARG A 105 4.92 16.28 9.16
C ARG A 105 5.83 17.50 9.31
N ASP A 106 6.34 17.74 10.50
CA ASP A 106 7.32 18.81 10.77
C ASP A 106 8.75 18.49 10.28
N GLY A 107 8.96 17.32 9.66
CA GLY A 107 10.24 16.85 9.12
C GLY A 107 11.14 16.15 10.13
N ASN A 108 10.74 16.03 11.41
CA ASN A 108 11.52 15.29 12.40
C ASN A 108 11.43 13.79 12.15
N MET A 109 12.59 13.11 12.26
CA MET A 109 12.67 11.66 12.13
C MET A 109 12.89 10.99 13.48
N TYR A 110 12.27 9.83 13.68
CA TYR A 110 12.33 9.04 14.92
C TYR A 110 12.50 7.55 14.61
N LEU A 111 13.29 6.86 15.43
CA LEU A 111 13.44 5.40 15.39
C LEU A 111 12.33 4.76 16.24
N VAL A 112 11.60 3.80 15.69
CA VAL A 112 10.67 2.96 16.44
C VAL A 112 11.48 1.97 17.28
N LEU A 113 11.28 2.01 18.60
CA LEU A 113 11.96 1.13 19.54
C LEU A 113 11.17 1.01 20.86
N ALA A 114 10.89 -0.23 21.27
CA ALA A 114 10.27 -0.57 22.56
C ALA A 114 8.97 0.22 22.84
N GLY A 115 8.06 0.24 21.87
CA GLY A 115 6.76 0.92 22.01
C GLY A 115 6.83 2.45 21.95
N LYS A 116 7.96 3.01 21.51
CA LYS A 116 8.19 4.45 21.41
C LYS A 116 8.77 4.80 20.04
N THR A 117 8.66 6.06 19.65
CA THR A 117 9.47 6.65 18.58
C THR A 117 10.49 7.57 19.24
N VAL A 118 11.79 7.36 19.02
CA VAL A 118 12.88 8.03 19.75
C VAL A 118 13.88 8.72 18.83
N ARG A 119 14.45 9.84 19.29
CA ARG A 119 15.56 10.55 18.66
C ARG A 119 16.45 11.18 19.73
N LYS A 120 17.59 11.76 19.33
CA LYS A 120 18.58 12.39 20.24
C LYS A 120 17.98 13.40 21.23
N GLY A 121 16.91 14.11 20.87
CA GLY A 121 16.33 15.20 21.66
C GLY A 121 14.87 15.02 22.08
N GLY A 122 14.28 13.84 21.92
CA GLY A 122 12.87 13.64 22.24
C GLY A 122 12.36 12.24 21.94
N TYR A 123 11.15 11.97 22.40
CA TYR A 123 10.44 10.73 22.11
C TYR A 123 8.93 10.95 22.09
N ASN A 124 8.21 10.10 21.35
CA ASN A 124 6.77 9.97 21.45
C ASN A 124 6.41 8.53 21.85
N ARG A 125 5.26 8.35 22.50
CA ARG A 125 4.71 7.01 22.78
C ARG A 125 3.88 6.56 21.59
N ILE A 126 4.01 5.31 21.17
CA ILE A 126 3.18 4.79 20.07
C ILE A 126 1.69 4.88 20.42
N ASP A 127 1.33 4.64 21.68
CA ASP A 127 -0.05 4.78 22.20
C ASP A 127 -0.66 6.18 22.00
N GLY A 128 0.17 7.21 21.83
CA GLY A 128 -0.29 8.59 21.59
C GLY A 128 -0.74 8.83 20.14
N TYR A 129 -0.52 7.87 19.24
CA TYR A 129 -1.01 7.92 17.87
C TYR A 129 -2.38 7.28 17.74
N THR A 130 -3.23 7.87 16.90
CA THR A 130 -4.40 7.18 16.35
C THR A 130 -3.96 6.06 15.40
N ASP A 131 -4.89 5.17 15.03
CA ASP A 131 -4.58 4.12 14.06
C ASP A 131 -4.20 4.69 12.69
N ASP A 132 -4.72 5.86 12.32
CA ASP A 132 -4.32 6.65 11.15
C ASP A 132 -3.02 7.45 11.39
N LEU A 133 -2.19 7.05 12.35
CA LEU A 133 -0.87 7.62 12.64
C LEU A 133 -0.84 9.15 12.88
N LYS A 134 -1.96 9.71 13.34
CA LYS A 134 -2.08 11.12 13.69
C LYS A 134 -1.73 11.33 15.14
N TRP A 135 -1.08 12.45 15.42
CA TRP A 135 -0.72 12.81 16.78
C TRP A 135 -1.79 13.68 17.43
N GLU A 136 -2.20 13.35 18.65
CA GLU A 136 -3.22 14.11 19.36
C GLU A 136 -2.74 15.54 19.68
N GLY A 137 -3.54 16.54 19.29
CA GLY A 137 -3.31 17.94 19.65
C GLY A 137 -2.20 18.67 18.88
N TYR A 138 -1.45 18.01 18.01
CA TYR A 138 -0.42 18.67 17.19
C TYR A 138 -0.20 17.97 15.84
N THR A 139 -0.73 18.58 14.76
CA THR A 139 -0.67 18.06 13.39
C THR A 139 0.74 17.93 12.82
N GLY A 140 1.70 18.70 13.34
CA GLY A 140 3.12 18.56 12.99
C GLY A 140 3.71 17.22 13.42
N GLY A 141 3.12 16.59 14.44
CA GLY A 141 3.52 15.28 14.96
C GLY A 141 2.96 14.09 14.19
N ASP A 142 2.05 14.30 13.23
CA ASP A 142 1.53 13.23 12.38
C ASP A 142 2.68 12.51 11.67
N ILE A 143 2.68 11.18 11.73
CA ILE A 143 3.62 10.41 10.89
C ILE A 143 3.12 10.49 9.45
N VAL A 144 4.01 10.91 8.56
CA VAL A 144 3.72 11.06 7.13
C VAL A 144 4.51 10.09 6.28
N LYS A 145 5.61 9.53 6.79
CA LYS A 145 6.38 8.47 6.12
C LYS A 145 6.91 7.47 7.11
N VAL A 146 7.03 6.23 6.67
CA VAL A 146 7.70 5.15 7.40
C VAL A 146 8.75 4.53 6.49
N TYR A 147 9.89 4.20 7.08
CA TYR A 147 11.07 3.68 6.41
C TYR A 147 11.57 2.41 7.07
N ARG A 148 12.16 1.54 6.24
CA ARG A 148 13.03 0.45 6.66
C ARG A 148 14.48 0.92 6.57
N ILE A 149 15.30 0.51 7.53
CA ILE A 149 16.73 0.81 7.51
C ILE A 149 17.44 -0.15 6.54
N THR A 150 18.29 0.40 5.66
CA THR A 150 19.15 -0.41 4.80
C THR A 150 20.45 -0.74 5.55
N PRO A 151 20.72 -2.04 5.86
CA PRO A 151 21.79 -2.42 6.78
C PRO A 151 23.20 -2.13 6.25
N GLU A 152 23.37 -2.07 4.93
CA GLU A 152 24.66 -1.89 4.25
C GLU A 152 25.31 -0.52 4.53
N SER A 153 24.54 0.44 5.06
CA SER A 153 24.98 1.83 5.22
C SER A 153 25.12 2.31 6.67
N LEU A 154 24.92 1.45 7.67
CA LEU A 154 24.97 1.84 9.09
C LEU A 154 26.36 1.70 9.69
N ARG A 155 26.90 2.78 10.27
CA ARG A 155 28.12 2.76 11.09
C ARG A 155 27.87 3.19 12.53
N ARG A 156 26.86 4.04 12.76
CA ARG A 156 26.48 4.62 14.06
C ARG A 156 24.97 4.82 14.13
N ILE A 157 24.45 5.04 15.34
CA ILE A 157 23.01 5.24 15.53
C ILE A 157 22.50 6.50 14.82
N GLU A 158 23.32 7.54 14.67
CA GLU A 158 22.93 8.76 13.97
C GLU A 158 22.66 8.53 12.48
N ASP A 159 23.28 7.50 11.90
CA ASP A 159 23.16 7.18 10.48
C ASP A 159 21.75 6.70 10.11
N VAL A 160 20.94 6.25 11.09
CA VAL A 160 19.55 5.82 10.87
C VAL A 160 18.64 6.99 10.47
N PHE A 161 19.06 8.24 10.69
CA PHE A 161 18.30 9.43 10.32
C PHE A 161 18.77 10.04 8.99
N ILE A 162 19.63 9.34 8.24
CA ILE A 162 20.11 9.77 6.92
C ILE A 162 19.28 9.09 5.84
N LYS A 163 18.60 9.87 4.99
CA LYS A 163 17.66 9.34 3.98
C LYS A 163 18.28 8.36 2.98
N SER A 164 19.56 8.45 2.65
CA SER A 164 20.25 7.48 1.78
C SER A 164 20.38 6.08 2.39
N ASN A 165 20.18 5.96 3.70
CA ASN A 165 20.26 4.71 4.45
C ASN A 165 18.89 4.12 4.74
N LEU A 166 17.86 4.63 4.06
CA LEU A 166 16.46 4.33 4.33
C LEU A 166 15.73 3.96 3.03
N GLU A 167 14.92 2.91 3.10
CA GLU A 167 13.98 2.51 2.08
C GLU A 167 12.56 2.95 2.51
N LEU A 168 11.87 3.73 1.67
CA LEU A 168 10.51 4.17 1.95
C LEU A 168 9.54 2.99 1.85
N ILE A 169 8.86 2.66 2.95
CA ILE A 169 7.87 1.57 2.98
C ILE A 169 6.43 2.08 2.97
N TRP A 170 6.20 3.30 3.48
CA TRP A 170 4.89 3.93 3.45
C TRP A 170 4.98 5.45 3.41
N GLU A 171 4.06 6.08 2.69
CA GLU A 171 3.90 7.54 2.64
C GLU A 171 2.40 7.87 2.72
N ARG A 172 2.06 8.81 3.60
CA ARG A 172 0.69 9.28 3.81
C ARG A 172 0.16 9.91 2.54
N LYS A 173 -0.99 9.41 2.07
CA LYS A 173 -1.78 10.06 1.02
C LYS A 173 -2.65 11.14 1.64
N GLU A 174 -2.29 12.39 1.41
CA GLU A 174 -3.15 13.51 1.80
C GLU A 174 -4.29 13.68 0.79
N PRO A 175 -5.54 13.94 1.24
CA PRO A 175 -6.61 14.33 0.33
C PRO A 175 -6.18 15.59 -0.43
N LYS A 176 -6.33 15.55 -1.76
CA LYS A 176 -6.01 16.68 -2.60
C LYS A 176 -6.96 17.82 -2.25
N LYS A 177 -6.43 18.87 -1.63
CA LYS A 177 -7.16 20.12 -1.47
C LYS A 177 -7.23 20.80 -2.83
N MET A 178 -8.43 21.17 -3.23
CA MET A 178 -8.70 21.98 -4.41
C MET A 178 -9.85 22.90 -4.08
N THR A 179 -9.81 24.09 -4.66
CA THR A 179 -10.89 25.08 -4.58
C THR A 179 -12.09 24.62 -5.40
N VAL A 180 -13.26 25.19 -5.11
CA VAL A 180 -14.49 24.94 -5.89
C VAL A 180 -14.27 25.30 -7.37
N GLU A 181 -13.50 26.36 -7.65
CA GLU A 181 -13.19 26.77 -9.03
C GLU A 181 -12.28 25.77 -9.74
N GLU A 182 -11.27 25.22 -9.05
CA GLU A 182 -10.42 24.17 -9.63
C GLU A 182 -11.18 22.86 -9.87
N MET A 183 -12.18 22.54 -9.03
CA MET A 183 -13.08 21.41 -9.26
C MET A 183 -13.93 21.66 -10.50
N ARG A 184 -14.54 22.84 -10.60
CA ARG A 184 -15.35 23.28 -11.72
C ARG A 184 -14.57 23.16 -13.03
N GLN A 185 -13.42 23.83 -13.14
CA GLN A 185 -12.60 23.82 -14.36
C GLN A 185 -12.25 22.42 -14.84
N LYS A 186 -11.89 21.51 -13.92
CA LYS A 186 -11.61 20.12 -14.28
C LYS A 186 -12.83 19.36 -14.77
N LEU A 187 -13.99 19.65 -14.18
CA LEU A 187 -15.23 19.03 -14.58
C LEU A 187 -15.63 19.54 -15.97
N GLU A 188 -15.49 20.84 -16.24
CA GLU A 188 -15.71 21.45 -17.56
C GLU A 188 -14.77 20.89 -18.64
N GLU A 189 -13.48 20.70 -18.31
CA GLU A 189 -12.52 20.06 -19.21
C GLU A 189 -12.90 18.60 -19.53
N LEU A 190 -13.41 17.87 -18.54
CA LEU A 190 -13.84 16.48 -18.68
C LEU A 190 -15.15 16.32 -19.47
N THR A 191 -16.11 17.22 -19.26
CA THR A 191 -17.44 17.15 -19.89
C THR A 191 -17.53 17.90 -21.21
N GLY A 192 -16.67 18.92 -21.40
CA GLY A 192 -16.79 19.88 -22.51
C GLY A 192 -17.94 20.88 -22.32
N GLU A 193 -18.57 20.90 -21.15
CA GLU A 193 -19.72 21.77 -20.83
C GLU A 193 -19.28 22.87 -19.86
N GLU A 194 -19.82 24.08 -20.02
CA GLU A 194 -19.65 25.14 -19.03
C GLU A 194 -20.56 24.85 -17.84
N ILE A 195 -20.00 24.90 -16.62
CA ILE A 195 -20.67 24.53 -15.39
C ILE A 195 -20.89 25.78 -14.56
N GLU A 196 -22.14 26.10 -14.24
CA GLU A 196 -22.44 27.17 -13.28
C GLU A 196 -22.51 26.60 -11.86
N VAL A 197 -21.69 27.12 -10.94
CA VAL A 197 -21.73 26.71 -9.52
C VAL A 197 -22.64 27.67 -8.76
N THR A 198 -23.82 27.19 -8.36
CA THR A 198 -24.77 27.93 -7.52
C THR A 198 -24.47 27.72 -6.03
N ALA A 199 -24.69 28.77 -5.21
CA ALA A 199 -24.48 28.76 -3.77
C ALA A 199 -25.52 27.93 -2.99
#